data_AF-A0A937SYG9-F1
#
_entry.id   AF-A0A937SYG9-F1
#
_cell.length_a   1.000
_cell.length_b   1.000
_cell.length_c   1.000
_cell.angle_alpha   90.00
_cell.angle_beta   90.00
_cell.angle_gamma   90.00
#
_symmetry.space_group_name_H-M   'P 1'
#
loop_
_entity.id
_entity.type
_entity.pdbx_description
1 polymer ?
#
loop_
_entity_poly.entity_id
_entity_poly.type
_entity_poly.pdbx_seq_one_letter_code
_entity_poly.pdbx_strand_id
1 'polypeptide(L)'
;MTLKTPCDLLMECGGCGLENLISEYSPGSPAICNQCRENLMAYDLAATHQGHICDSCQRALLLKKETDFVNGESECQCGGQNFTELDMKDFTDRVSKAEKETLGDADDDPDFDWCRPASDHVAKEDYNEIFDDDPGFS
;
A
#
# COMPACT_ATOMS: atom_id res chain seq x y z
N MET A 1 3.52 10.92 17.21
CA MET A 1 3.80 11.06 15.77
C MET A 1 2.72 11.86 15.08
N THR A 2 3.07 12.73 14.15
CA THR A 2 2.12 13.29 13.19
C THR A 2 2.25 12.52 11.87
N LEU A 3 1.25 11.75 11.45
CA LEU A 3 1.15 11.09 10.12
C LEU A 3 1.21 12.05 8.90
N LYS A 4 1.70 13.28 9.06
CA LYS A 4 2.11 14.16 7.94
C LYS A 4 3.47 13.75 7.38
N THR A 5 4.24 13.00 8.14
CA THR A 5 5.56 12.50 7.74
C THR A 5 5.41 11.05 7.30
N PRO A 6 6.01 10.66 6.16
CA PRO A 6 6.07 9.26 5.76
C PRO A 6 6.61 8.39 6.91
N CYS A 7 6.01 7.22 7.10
CA CYS A 7 6.45 6.28 8.12
C CYS A 7 6.55 4.86 7.55
N ASP A 8 7.41 4.04 8.14
CA ASP A 8 7.33 2.61 7.90
C ASP A 8 6.05 2.07 8.56
N LEU A 9 5.28 1.32 7.78
CA LEU A 9 4.05 0.67 8.22
C LEU A 9 4.21 -0.85 8.10
N LEU A 10 4.15 -1.55 9.23
CA LEU A 10 3.99 -3.00 9.26
C LEU A 10 2.52 -3.31 9.55
N MET A 11 1.85 -4.02 8.64
CA MET A 11 0.42 -4.27 8.72
C MET A 11 0.09 -5.71 8.40
N GLU A 12 -0.74 -6.34 9.24
CA GLU A 12 -1.34 -7.63 8.91
C GLU A 12 -2.46 -7.46 7.89
N CYS A 13 -2.49 -8.31 6.87
CA CYS A 13 -3.55 -8.25 5.86
C CYS A 13 -4.88 -8.76 6.45
N GLY A 14 -5.96 -7.99 6.29
CA GLY A 14 -7.31 -8.41 6.69
C GLY A 14 -7.73 -9.75 6.08
N GLY A 15 -7.47 -9.95 4.79
CA GLY A 15 -7.86 -11.13 4.02
C GLY A 15 -7.00 -12.37 4.31
N CYS A 16 -5.68 -12.29 4.11
CA CYS A 16 -4.78 -13.45 4.24
C CYS A 16 -4.05 -13.57 5.59
N GLY A 17 -4.11 -12.55 6.45
CA GLY A 17 -3.47 -12.54 7.77
C GLY A 17 -1.95 -12.35 7.76
N LEU A 18 -1.32 -12.20 6.60
CA LEU A 18 0.13 -12.08 6.52
C LEU A 18 0.60 -10.63 6.72
N GLU A 19 1.72 -10.49 7.42
CA GLU A 19 2.39 -9.21 7.64
C GLU A 19 2.95 -8.62 6.35
N ASN A 20 2.74 -7.34 6.17
CA ASN A 20 3.21 -6.55 5.04
C ASN A 20 3.98 -5.35 5.58
N LEU A 21 5.24 -5.20 5.14
CA LEU A 21 6.04 -4.02 5.42
C LEU A 21 5.97 -3.06 4.24
N ILE A 22 5.41 -1.88 4.49
CA ILE A 22 5.29 -0.78 3.53
C ILE A 22 6.21 0.34 4.01
N SER A 23 7.31 0.54 3.30
CA SER A 23 8.25 1.62 3.58
C SER A 23 7.70 2.96 3.11
N GLU A 24 8.01 4.02 3.86
CA GLU A 24 7.64 5.40 3.52
C GLU A 24 6.13 5.60 3.24
N TYR A 25 5.28 4.86 3.94
CA TYR A 25 3.83 4.97 3.82
C TYR A 25 3.37 6.38 4.15
N SER A 26 2.54 6.93 3.27
CA SER A 26 1.84 8.19 3.47
C SER A 26 0.34 7.98 3.27
N PRO A 27 -0.52 8.65 4.06
CA PRO A 27 -1.96 8.64 3.84
C PRO A 27 -2.29 9.06 2.39
N GLY A 28 -3.14 8.29 1.71
CA GLY A 28 -3.46 8.46 0.29
C GLY A 28 -2.61 7.61 -0.67
N SER A 29 -1.48 7.06 -0.22
CA SER A 29 -0.72 6.08 -1.01
C SER A 29 -1.38 4.69 -0.98
N PRO A 30 -1.38 3.96 -2.10
CA PRO A 30 -1.93 2.61 -2.14
C PRO A 30 -1.10 1.66 -1.25
N ALA A 31 -1.79 0.89 -0.42
CA ALA A 31 -1.19 -0.16 0.41
C ALA A 31 -1.75 -1.50 -0.06
N ILE A 32 -0.95 -2.29 -0.78
CA ILE A 32 -1.40 -3.53 -1.41
C ILE A 32 -0.71 -4.71 -0.75
N CYS A 33 -1.48 -5.74 -0.39
CA CYS A 33 -0.94 -6.97 0.16
C CYS A 33 -0.03 -7.67 -0.87
N ASN A 34 1.18 -8.05 -0.47
CA ASN A 34 2.13 -8.74 -1.32
C ASN A 34 1.69 -10.17 -1.72
N GLN A 35 0.79 -10.80 -0.95
CA GLN A 35 0.28 -12.15 -1.23
C GLN A 35 -1.06 -12.14 -1.97
N CYS A 36 -2.13 -11.63 -1.34
CA CYS A 36 -3.48 -11.70 -1.93
C CYS A 36 -3.85 -10.51 -2.82
N ARG A 37 -2.97 -9.50 -2.92
CA ARG A 37 -3.18 -8.27 -3.72
C ARG A 37 -4.39 -7.43 -3.31
N GLU A 38 -4.99 -7.70 -2.15
CA GLU A 38 -6.05 -6.87 -1.60
C GLU A 38 -5.51 -5.53 -1.10
N ASN A 39 -6.34 -4.49 -1.18
CA ASN A 39 -6.03 -3.19 -0.59
C ASN A 39 -6.11 -3.30 0.94
N LEU A 40 -4.98 -3.10 1.59
CA LEU A 40 -4.83 -3.20 3.03
C LEU A 40 -5.63 -2.10 3.76
N MET A 41 -5.86 -0.95 3.14
CA MET A 41 -6.64 0.15 3.74
C MET A 41 -8.15 0.01 3.52
N ALA A 42 -8.61 -0.97 2.74
CA ALA A 42 -10.04 -1.12 2.43
C ALA A 42 -10.86 -1.76 3.56
N TYR A 43 -10.22 -2.35 4.57
CA TYR A 43 -10.91 -2.93 5.71
C TYR A 43 -11.26 -1.85 6.75
N ASP A 44 -12.27 -2.12 7.58
CA ASP A 44 -12.53 -1.32 8.78
C ASP A 44 -11.41 -1.57 9.81
N LEU A 45 -10.32 -0.82 9.71
CA LEU A 45 -9.13 -1.00 10.55
C LEU A 45 -9.42 -0.72 12.02
N ALA A 46 -10.35 0.19 12.32
CA ALA A 46 -10.77 0.46 13.70
C ALA A 46 -11.51 -0.74 14.31
N ALA A 47 -12.27 -1.48 13.51
CA ALA A 47 -12.94 -2.71 13.95
C ALA A 47 -11.99 -3.92 14.00
N THR A 48 -11.09 -4.06 13.03
CA THR A 48 -10.33 -5.30 12.79
C THR A 48 -8.91 -5.31 13.35
N HIS A 49 -8.28 -4.14 13.47
CA HIS A 49 -6.88 -4.02 13.87
C HIS A 49 -6.70 -3.27 15.20
N GLN A 50 -5.57 -3.51 15.84
CA GLN A 50 -4.98 -2.75 16.93
C GLN A 50 -3.71 -2.06 16.41
N GLY A 51 -3.45 -0.84 16.89
CA GLY A 51 -2.36 -0.01 16.42
C GLY A 51 -1.31 0.20 17.51
N HIS A 52 -0.05 0.08 17.13
CA HIS A 52 1.10 0.34 18.00
C HIS A 52 2.19 1.11 17.24
N ILE A 53 2.97 1.94 17.92
CA ILE A 53 4.16 2.60 17.36
C ILE A 53 5.37 2.12 18.15
N CYS A 54 6.38 1.60 17.47
CA CYS A 54 7.65 1.26 18.12
C CYS A 54 8.38 2.54 18.52
N ASP A 55 8.73 2.67 19.80
CA ASP A 55 9.39 3.87 20.31
C ASP A 55 10.84 4.01 19.79
N SER A 56 11.49 2.90 19.42
CA SER A 56 12.88 2.89 18.96
C SER A 56 13.05 3.28 17.49
N CYS A 57 12.31 2.64 16.59
CA CYS A 57 12.43 2.89 15.14
C CYS A 57 11.27 3.71 14.58
N GLN A 58 10.30 4.10 15.40
CA GLN A 58 9.21 4.97 14.98
C GLN A 58 8.35 4.32 13.87
N ARG A 59 8.27 2.98 13.84
CA ARG A 59 7.43 2.22 12.92
C ARG A 59 6.01 2.09 13.45
N ALA A 60 5.01 2.24 12.59
CA ALA A 60 3.63 1.91 12.91
C ALA A 60 3.37 0.41 12.67
N LEU A 61 2.74 -0.25 13.62
CA LEU A 61 2.31 -1.64 13.57
C LEU A 61 0.79 -1.67 13.62
N LEU A 62 0.17 -2.22 12.58
CA LEU A 62 -1.27 -2.46 12.49
C LEU A 62 -1.50 -3.97 12.49
N LEU A 63 -1.71 -4.53 13.67
CA LEU A 63 -1.92 -5.97 13.84
C LEU A 63 -3.40 -6.25 13.98
N LYS A 64 -3.88 -7.41 13.60
CA LYS A 64 -5.25 -7.81 13.89
C LYS A 64 -5.48 -7.87 15.39
N LYS A 65 -6.72 -7.64 15.82
CA LYS A 65 -7.09 -7.76 17.24
C LYS A 65 -6.98 -9.17 17.78
N GLU A 66 -7.01 -10.17 16.91
CA GLU A 66 -6.82 -11.59 17.27
C GLU A 66 -5.34 -11.95 17.46
N THR A 67 -4.42 -11.11 17.00
CA THR A 67 -2.98 -11.32 17.14
C THR A 67 -2.55 -10.93 18.55
N ASP A 68 -1.93 -11.87 19.27
CA ASP A 68 -1.41 -11.63 20.61
C ASP A 68 -0.25 -10.63 20.54
N PHE A 69 -0.40 -9.49 21.20
CA PHE A 69 0.61 -8.45 21.28
C PHE A 69 0.69 -7.90 22.71
N VAL A 70 1.89 -7.92 23.29
CA VAL A 70 2.13 -7.49 24.67
C VAL A 70 3.32 -6.54 24.69
N ASN A 71 3.07 -5.31 25.14
CA ASN A 71 4.10 -4.28 25.27
C ASN A 71 5.17 -4.71 26.28
N GLY A 72 6.45 -4.65 25.90
CA GLY A 72 7.59 -5.12 26.69
C GLY A 72 7.96 -6.59 26.49
N GLU A 73 7.09 -7.41 25.88
CA GLU A 73 7.40 -8.81 25.53
C GLU A 73 7.51 -9.03 24.02
N SER A 74 6.67 -8.36 23.25
CA SER A 74 6.72 -8.36 21.79
C SER A 74 7.92 -7.55 21.30
N GLU A 75 8.55 -8.01 20.21
CA GLU A 75 9.75 -7.40 19.65
C GLU A 75 9.44 -6.83 18.27
N CYS A 76 9.81 -5.57 18.05
CA CYS A 76 9.79 -4.97 16.72
C CYS A 76 10.93 -5.56 15.88
N GLN A 77 10.81 -5.60 14.55
CA GLN A 77 11.89 -6.05 13.66
C GLN A 77 13.22 -5.27 13.82
N CYS A 78 13.22 -4.11 14.48
CA CYS A 78 14.42 -3.35 14.84
C CYS A 78 15.09 -3.77 16.17
N GLY A 79 14.48 -4.67 16.93
CA GLY A 79 14.89 -5.08 18.28
C GLY A 79 14.26 -4.27 19.43
N GLY A 80 13.40 -3.30 19.14
CA GLY A 80 12.70 -2.51 20.16
C GLY A 80 11.53 -3.24 20.79
N GLN A 81 11.36 -3.12 22.11
CA GLN A 81 10.29 -3.79 22.87
C GLN A 81 9.26 -2.81 23.45
N ASN A 82 9.53 -1.51 23.38
CA ASN A 82 8.65 -0.47 23.89
C ASN A 82 7.79 0.09 22.77
N PHE A 83 6.49 0.14 23.03
CA PHE A 83 5.50 0.62 22.09
C PHE A 83 4.55 1.62 22.73
N THR A 84 4.14 2.59 21.93
CA THR A 84 3.05 3.52 22.24
C THR A 84 1.80 3.10 21.48
N GLU A 85 0.65 3.04 22.15
CA GLU A 85 -0.63 2.72 21.49
C GLU A 85 -0.97 3.79 20.44
N LEU A 86 -1.38 3.34 19.25
CA LEU A 86 -1.85 4.20 18.17
C LEU A 86 -3.38 4.17 18.16
N ASP A 87 -4.00 5.35 18.29
CA ASP A 87 -5.45 5.47 18.16
C ASP A 87 -5.88 5.16 16.73
N MET A 88 -6.50 3.99 16.56
CA MET A 88 -6.96 3.50 15.28
C MET A 88 -8.05 4.38 14.66
N LYS A 89 -8.88 5.06 15.46
CA LYS A 89 -9.91 5.96 14.92
C LYS A 89 -9.29 7.21 14.31
N ASP A 90 -8.36 7.85 15.04
CA ASP A 90 -7.61 8.98 14.49
C ASP A 90 -6.83 8.57 13.23
N PHE A 91 -6.22 7.38 13.25
CA PHE A 91 -5.52 6.86 12.07
C PHE A 91 -6.46 6.72 10.87
N THR A 92 -7.60 6.03 11.02
CA THR A 92 -8.55 5.79 9.90
C THR A 92 -9.19 7.08 9.40
N ASP A 93 -9.53 8.01 10.30
CA ASP A 93 -10.13 9.30 9.91
C ASP A 93 -9.16 10.10 9.04
N ARG A 94 -7.86 10.02 9.33
CA ARG A 94 -6.80 10.70 8.57
C ARG A 94 -6.53 10.05 7.23
N VAL A 95 -6.48 8.73 7.16
CA VAL A 95 -6.38 7.99 5.88
C VAL A 95 -7.57 8.35 4.98
N SER A 96 -8.78 8.27 5.52
CA SER A 96 -10.02 8.61 4.80
C SER A 96 -10.04 10.07 4.31
N LYS A 97 -9.48 10.99 5.11
CA LYS A 97 -9.37 12.40 4.71
C LYS A 97 -8.38 12.59 3.57
N ALA A 98 -7.21 11.94 3.64
CA ALA A 98 -6.19 12.03 2.61
C ALA A 98 -6.66 11.44 1.28
N GLU A 99 -7.36 10.30 1.29
CA GLU A 99 -7.95 9.71 0.08
C GLU A 99 -8.94 10.66 -0.60
N LYS A 100 -9.77 11.37 0.17
CA LYS A 100 -10.70 12.38 -0.37
C LYS A 100 -9.98 13.59 -0.96
N GLU A 101 -8.86 14.01 -0.37
CA GLU A 101 -8.04 15.10 -0.91
C GLU A 101 -7.36 14.69 -2.22
N THR A 102 -6.86 13.45 -2.34
CA THR A 102 -6.27 12.92 -3.58
C THR A 102 -7.28 12.80 -4.71
N LEU A 103 -8.52 12.36 -4.43
CA LEU A 103 -9.57 12.26 -5.44
C LEU A 103 -10.11 13.62 -5.90
N GLY A 104 -9.98 14.66 -5.08
CA GLY A 104 -10.42 16.02 -5.43
C GLY A 104 -9.54 16.75 -6.45
N ASP A 105 -8.36 16.21 -6.77
CA ASP A 105 -7.37 16.81 -7.69
C ASP A 105 -7.30 16.09 -9.05
N ALA A 106 -8.12 15.05 -9.25
CA ALA A 106 -8.08 14.17 -10.43
C ALA A 106 -9.13 14.48 -11.51
N ASP A 107 -10.06 15.41 -11.27
CA ASP A 107 -11.13 15.76 -12.21
C ASP A 107 -10.89 17.14 -12.83
N ASP A 108 -10.06 17.21 -13.90
CA ASP A 108 -10.24 18.14 -15.03
C ASP A 108 -9.17 18.02 -16.14
N ASP A 109 -8.63 16.82 -16.44
CA ASP A 109 -7.94 16.62 -17.73
C ASP A 109 -8.78 15.73 -18.66
N PRO A 110 -9.64 16.33 -19.50
CA PRO A 110 -10.44 15.59 -20.47
C PRO A 110 -9.62 14.95 -21.60
N ASP A 111 -8.28 15.16 -21.63
CA ASP A 111 -7.38 14.70 -22.69
C ASP A 111 -6.56 13.46 -22.32
N PHE A 112 -6.69 12.94 -21.09
CA PHE A 112 -5.92 11.77 -20.65
C PHE A 112 -6.62 10.44 -20.99
N ASP A 113 -6.48 10.01 -22.25
CA ASP A 113 -6.95 8.71 -22.73
C ASP A 113 -5.98 7.58 -22.30
N TRP A 114 -6.29 6.90 -21.19
CA TRP A 114 -5.48 5.79 -20.66
C TRP A 114 -5.43 4.55 -21.57
N CYS A 115 -6.20 4.51 -22.66
CA CYS A 115 -6.27 3.32 -23.53
C CYS A 115 -6.64 3.67 -24.98
N ARG A 116 -5.76 4.34 -25.72
CA ARG A 116 -5.68 4.12 -27.18
C ARG A 116 -4.36 4.57 -27.77
N PRO A 117 -3.64 3.72 -28.53
CA PRO A 117 -2.69 4.23 -29.49
C PRO A 117 -3.44 5.17 -30.44
N ALA A 118 -2.83 6.33 -30.74
CA ALA A 118 -3.38 7.27 -31.70
C ALA A 118 -3.74 6.56 -33.01
N SER A 119 -4.90 6.90 -33.58
CA SER A 119 -5.44 6.30 -34.81
C SER A 119 -4.54 6.43 -36.04
N ASP A 120 -3.46 7.21 -35.92
CA ASP A 120 -2.55 7.54 -37.02
C ASP A 120 -1.31 6.63 -37.05
N HIS A 121 -1.23 5.63 -36.16
CA HIS A 121 -0.29 4.54 -36.36
C HIS A 121 -0.80 3.65 -37.51
N VAL A 122 -0.41 4.03 -38.73
CA VAL A 122 -0.32 3.09 -39.85
C VAL A 122 0.61 1.97 -39.39
N ALA A 123 0.03 0.84 -38.97
CA ALA A 123 0.75 -0.39 -38.69
C ALA A 123 1.42 -0.82 -40.00
N LYS A 124 2.67 -0.39 -40.18
CA LYS A 124 3.49 -0.77 -41.33
C LYS A 124 4.25 -2.07 -41.11
N GLU A 125 4.09 -2.67 -39.94
CA GLU A 125 4.74 -3.91 -39.55
C GLU A 125 3.63 -4.85 -39.10
N ASP A 126 3.26 -5.78 -39.97
CA ASP A 126 2.38 -6.89 -39.62
C ASP A 126 3.14 -7.72 -38.56
N TYR A 127 2.62 -7.72 -37.33
CA TYR A 127 3.23 -8.45 -36.20
C TYR A 127 3.49 -9.93 -36.51
N ASN A 128 2.83 -10.48 -37.53
CA ASN A 128 3.06 -11.83 -38.01
C ASN A 128 4.42 -12.03 -38.70
N GLU A 129 5.04 -10.99 -39.27
CA GLU A 129 6.33 -11.09 -39.97
C GLU A 129 7.53 -11.26 -39.01
N ILE A 130 7.39 -10.91 -37.73
CA ILE A 130 8.45 -11.04 -36.72
C ILE A 130 8.76 -12.51 -36.38
N PHE A 131 7.81 -13.41 -36.60
CA PHE A 131 7.96 -14.84 -36.31
C PHE A 131 8.41 -15.67 -37.52
N ASP A 132 8.42 -15.08 -38.70
CA ASP A 132 8.86 -15.72 -39.95
C ASP A 132 10.36 -15.49 -40.25
N ASP A 133 11.04 -14.62 -39.49
CA ASP A 133 12.50 -14.47 -39.52
C ASP A 133 13.15 -15.68 -38.82
N ASP A 134 13.37 -16.75 -39.59
CA ASP A 134 14.22 -17.88 -39.18
C ASP A 134 15.63 -17.37 -38.87
N PRO A 135 16.15 -17.46 -37.62
CA PRO A 135 17.51 -17.10 -37.28
C PRO A 135 18.49 -18.22 -37.72
N GLY A 136 18.27 -18.76 -38.91
CA GLY A 136 19.10 -19.77 -39.56
C GLY A 136 20.45 -19.17 -39.90
N PHE A 137 21.44 -19.43 -39.04
CA PHE A 137 22.84 -19.14 -39.29
C PHE A 137 23.28 -19.70 -40.65
N SER A 138 23.63 -18.82 -41.58
CA SER A 138 24.44 -19.12 -42.77
C SER A 138 25.85 -18.60 -42.61
#